data_AF-A0A398CWE1-F1
#
_entry.id   AF-A0A398CWE1-F1
#
_cell.length_a   1.000
_cell.length_b   1.000
_cell.length_c   1.000
_cell.angle_alpha   90.00
_cell.angle_beta   90.00
_cell.angle_gamma   90.00
#
_symmetry.space_group_name_H-M   'P 1'
#
loop_
_entity.id
_entity.type
_entity.pdbx_description
1 polymer ?
#
loop_
_entity_poly.entity_id
_entity_poly.type
_entity_poly.pdbx_seq_one_letter_code
_entity_poly.pdbx_strand_id
1 'polypeptide(L)'
;MPTDDNSMMIAARLSTQQVSQVRALADSCEERDGYSMEARLDIGTLETRPEGSISDVLWYESGELVGFAGMNSYSDPSEVEATILVHPEFRRRGIGRSMARAVVRECQNRGVRRLLIVVPQESREGAGFAHMMGTRHSHSEYTMDLDVSRIPPFEPIHDAVELRPAGAEDVPIMATIVASAFAEPVGEEEQALVRLMKNSTRITYLATQDGRPVGVIQSAVSDGRAFIVHFAVRPEMQGRGIGRQMLMAIVRGLQNSGGTWITIEVETENQNALSLYQRCGFVTVNATDYELLELPRIPTAPELLFDH
;
A
#
# COMPACT_ATOMS: atom_id res chain seq x y z
N MET A 1 41.37 -19.32 4.43
CA MET A 1 40.43 -19.17 3.31
C MET A 1 39.16 -18.59 3.91
N PRO A 2 38.82 -17.31 3.72
CA PRO A 2 37.49 -16.87 4.09
C PRO A 2 36.51 -17.52 3.10
N THR A 3 35.49 -18.21 3.61
CA THR A 3 34.35 -18.65 2.83
C THR A 3 33.58 -17.40 2.42
N ASP A 4 33.43 -17.16 1.12
CA ASP A 4 32.56 -16.10 0.59
C ASP A 4 31.11 -16.43 1.00
N ASP A 5 30.69 -15.92 2.16
CA ASP A 5 29.39 -16.21 2.77
C ASP A 5 28.30 -15.27 2.23
N ASN A 6 28.30 -15.08 0.91
CA ASN A 6 27.29 -14.29 0.21
C ASN A 6 26.13 -15.22 -0.10
N SER A 7 24.97 -14.97 0.53
CA SER A 7 23.81 -15.83 0.35
C SER A 7 22.54 -15.02 0.11
N MET A 8 21.88 -15.32 -1.00
CA MET A 8 20.52 -14.88 -1.27
C MET A 8 19.56 -15.91 -0.68
N MET A 9 18.66 -15.46 0.19
CA MET A 9 17.61 -16.27 0.79
C MET A 9 16.26 -15.82 0.25
N ILE A 10 15.35 -16.78 0.02
CA ILE A 10 13.98 -16.51 -0.38
C ILE A 10 13.07 -17.06 0.73
N ALA A 11 12.16 -16.24 1.23
CA ALA A 11 11.29 -16.58 2.36
C ALA A 11 9.81 -16.28 2.08
N ALA A 12 8.94 -17.12 2.63
CA ALA A 12 7.49 -16.87 2.65
C ALA A 12 7.07 -15.99 3.84
N ARG A 13 7.82 -16.08 4.94
CA ARG A 13 7.61 -15.34 6.18
C ARG A 13 8.96 -15.11 6.86
N LEU A 14 9.11 -13.98 7.54
CA LEU A 14 10.34 -13.63 8.26
C LEU A 14 10.23 -13.94 9.76
N SER A 15 11.36 -14.32 10.35
CA SER A 15 11.50 -14.40 11.81
C SER A 15 11.63 -13.00 12.44
N THR A 16 11.37 -12.86 13.73
CA THR A 16 11.57 -11.59 14.46
C THR A 16 12.98 -11.03 14.34
N GLN A 17 14.00 -11.90 14.26
CA GLN A 17 15.37 -11.47 14.03
C GLN A 17 15.53 -10.86 12.63
N GLN A 18 14.95 -11.48 11.60
CA GLN A 18 15.01 -10.98 10.23
C GLN A 18 14.22 -9.68 10.06
N VAL A 19 13.04 -9.56 10.68
CA VAL A 19 12.28 -8.30 10.69
C VAL A 19 13.07 -7.18 11.35
N SER A 20 13.76 -7.47 12.45
CA SER A 20 14.66 -6.50 13.09
C SER A 20 15.82 -6.08 12.17
N GLN A 21 16.38 -7.02 11.39
CA GLN A 21 17.42 -6.73 10.40
C GLN A 21 16.88 -5.89 9.23
N VAL A 22 15.67 -6.17 8.74
CA VAL A 22 15.02 -5.36 7.68
C VAL A 22 14.81 -3.93 8.17
N ARG A 23 14.39 -3.74 9.42
CA ARG A 23 14.25 -2.42 10.04
C ARG A 23 15.59 -1.68 10.09
N ALA A 24 16.65 -2.33 10.58
CA ALA A 24 17.98 -1.72 10.62
C ALA A 24 18.53 -1.35 9.23
N LEU A 25 18.26 -2.19 8.21
CA LEU A 25 18.60 -1.91 6.82
C LEU A 25 17.83 -0.70 6.29
N ALA A 26 16.52 -0.62 6.58
CA ALA A 26 15.69 0.52 6.23
C ALA A 26 16.22 1.81 6.86
N ASP A 27 16.46 1.81 8.18
CA ASP A 27 17.03 2.95 8.91
C ASP A 27 18.35 3.44 8.27
N SER A 28 19.23 2.51 7.89
CA SER A 28 20.51 2.84 7.23
C SER A 28 20.32 3.46 5.85
N CYS A 29 19.29 3.05 5.10
CA CYS A 29 18.94 3.66 3.83
C CYS A 29 18.31 5.04 4.03
N GLU A 30 17.38 5.18 4.98
CA GLU A 30 16.73 6.46 5.31
C GLU A 30 17.74 7.51 5.78
N GLU A 31 18.68 7.15 6.67
CA GLU A 31 19.73 8.05 7.16
C GLU A 31 20.61 8.58 6.02
N ARG A 32 20.89 7.72 5.02
CA ARG A 32 21.70 8.12 3.86
C ARG A 32 20.92 8.91 2.83
N ASP A 33 19.69 8.50 2.54
CA ASP A 33 18.92 8.97 1.38
C ASP A 33 18.03 10.17 1.73
N GLY A 34 17.73 10.39 3.02
CA GLY A 34 17.05 11.58 3.52
C GLY A 34 15.52 11.57 3.37
N TYR A 35 14.90 10.41 3.15
CA TYR A 35 13.45 10.23 3.10
C TYR A 35 13.06 8.92 3.81
N SER A 36 11.82 8.85 4.31
CA SER A 36 11.31 7.66 5.00
C SER A 36 10.80 6.58 4.03
N MET A 37 11.06 5.33 4.38
CA MET A 37 10.76 4.09 3.66
C MET A 37 9.86 3.15 4.45
N GLU A 38 9.72 3.34 5.78
CA GLU A 38 9.01 2.43 6.68
C GLU A 38 7.59 2.06 6.20
N ALA A 39 6.80 3.04 5.75
CA ALA A 39 5.43 2.81 5.26
C ALA A 39 5.38 1.91 4.02
N ARG A 40 6.45 1.87 3.20
CA ARG A 40 6.48 1.12 1.92
C ARG A 40 7.01 -0.30 2.04
N LEU A 41 7.45 -0.67 3.23
CA LEU A 41 8.00 -1.98 3.53
C LEU A 41 6.98 -2.90 4.22
N ASP A 42 5.84 -2.36 4.64
CA ASP A 42 4.81 -3.07 5.41
C ASP A 42 5.42 -3.89 6.55
N ILE A 43 6.41 -3.33 7.28
CA ILE A 43 7.26 -4.08 8.22
C ILE A 43 6.42 -4.85 9.26
N GLY A 44 5.33 -4.24 9.75
CA GLY A 44 4.42 -4.86 10.71
C GLY A 44 3.72 -6.13 10.20
N THR A 45 3.69 -6.36 8.89
CA THR A 45 3.08 -7.54 8.27
C THR A 45 4.08 -8.69 8.05
N LEU A 46 5.40 -8.42 8.05
CA LEU A 46 6.43 -9.37 7.63
C LEU A 46 6.45 -10.68 8.45
N GLU A 47 6.15 -10.60 9.75
CA GLU A 47 6.04 -11.78 10.63
C GLU A 47 4.72 -12.54 10.45
N THR A 48 3.68 -11.88 9.94
CA THR A 48 2.32 -12.42 9.90
C THR A 48 1.86 -12.80 8.50
N ARG A 49 2.74 -12.66 7.49
CA ARG A 49 2.44 -13.02 6.09
C ARG A 49 1.86 -14.43 5.95
N PRO A 50 0.91 -14.64 5.02
CA PRO A 50 0.30 -15.94 4.78
C PRO A 50 1.34 -16.98 4.37
N GLU A 51 1.23 -18.18 4.95
CA GLU A 51 2.06 -19.31 4.51
C GLU A 51 1.63 -19.79 3.12
N GLY A 52 2.58 -20.20 2.29
CA GLY A 52 2.32 -20.83 0.99
C GLY A 52 2.66 -19.99 -0.25
N SER A 53 2.99 -18.71 -0.08
CA SER A 53 3.64 -17.89 -1.13
C SER A 53 4.93 -17.31 -0.59
N ILE A 54 6.02 -17.45 -1.36
CA ILE A 54 7.23 -16.64 -1.13
C ILE A 54 6.79 -15.17 -1.07
N SER A 55 7.43 -14.32 -0.29
CA SER A 55 7.07 -12.89 -0.31
C SER A 55 8.31 -12.01 -0.18
N ASP A 56 9.44 -12.59 0.19
CA ASP A 56 10.63 -11.85 0.56
C ASP A 56 11.87 -12.46 -0.08
N VAL A 57 12.76 -11.60 -0.56
CA VAL A 57 14.14 -11.93 -0.94
C VAL A 57 15.06 -11.16 0.01
N LEU A 58 15.98 -11.88 0.65
CA LEU A 58 16.99 -11.32 1.54
C LEU A 58 18.37 -11.59 0.95
N TRP A 59 19.29 -10.63 1.08
CA TRP A 59 20.67 -10.77 0.66
C TRP A 59 21.61 -10.51 1.83
N TYR A 60 22.38 -11.54 2.19
CA TYR A 60 23.35 -11.46 3.27
C TYR A 60 24.78 -11.39 2.74
N GLU A 61 25.61 -10.55 3.36
CA GLU A 61 27.07 -10.51 3.19
C GLU A 61 27.69 -10.72 4.58
N SER A 62 28.48 -11.78 4.76
CA SER A 62 29.15 -12.07 6.05
C SER A 62 28.19 -12.10 7.26
N GLY A 63 26.95 -12.56 7.07
CA GLY A 63 25.91 -12.65 8.11
C GLY A 63 25.13 -11.35 8.36
N GLU A 64 25.46 -10.25 7.68
CA GLU A 64 24.74 -8.99 7.73
C GLU A 64 23.71 -8.89 6.58
N LEU A 65 22.49 -8.45 6.88
CA LEU A 65 21.47 -8.23 5.85
C LEU A 65 21.75 -6.91 5.12
N VAL A 66 22.21 -6.99 3.88
CA VAL A 66 22.57 -5.81 3.08
C VAL A 66 21.62 -5.55 1.92
N GLY A 67 20.67 -6.44 1.69
CA GLY A 67 19.64 -6.27 0.66
C GLY A 67 18.32 -6.94 1.06
N PHE A 68 17.22 -6.30 0.71
CA PHE A 68 15.88 -6.81 0.95
C PHE A 68 14.99 -6.47 -0.24
N ALA A 69 14.13 -7.40 -0.64
CA ALA A 69 13.01 -7.13 -1.54
C ALA A 69 11.73 -7.76 -1.00
N GLY A 70 10.74 -6.92 -0.69
CA GLY A 70 9.42 -7.35 -0.23
C GLY A 70 8.42 -7.28 -1.39
N MET A 71 7.58 -8.32 -1.52
CA MET A 71 6.48 -8.41 -2.48
C MET A 71 5.15 -8.45 -1.75
N ASN A 72 4.22 -7.59 -2.15
CA ASN A 72 2.86 -7.56 -1.64
C ASN A 72 1.86 -7.82 -2.78
N SER A 73 0.79 -8.55 -2.45
CA SER A 73 -0.38 -8.72 -3.33
C SER A 73 -1.62 -8.36 -2.53
N TYR A 74 -2.43 -7.45 -3.06
CA TYR A 74 -3.64 -6.98 -2.40
C TYR A 74 -4.89 -7.66 -2.97
N SER A 75 -5.75 -6.93 -3.68
CA SER A 75 -7.02 -7.45 -4.20
C SER A 75 -6.86 -8.26 -5.49
N ASP A 76 -5.99 -7.83 -6.41
CA ASP A 76 -5.69 -8.51 -7.68
C ASP A 76 -4.49 -9.47 -7.53
N PRO A 77 -4.68 -10.80 -7.58
CA PRO A 77 -3.59 -11.77 -7.50
C PRO A 77 -2.68 -11.78 -8.75
N SER A 78 -3.08 -11.10 -9.83
CA SER A 78 -2.29 -10.96 -11.05
C SER A 78 -1.39 -9.72 -11.08
N GLU A 79 -1.44 -8.91 -10.01
CA GLU A 79 -0.56 -7.78 -9.76
C GLU A 79 0.22 -7.96 -8.46
N VAL A 80 1.49 -7.57 -8.47
CA VAL A 80 2.38 -7.55 -7.30
C VAL A 80 3.04 -6.19 -7.22
N GLU A 81 3.09 -5.63 -6.02
CA GLU A 81 3.95 -4.50 -5.70
C GLU A 81 5.24 -5.01 -5.05
N ALA A 82 6.38 -4.47 -5.48
CA ALA A 82 7.68 -4.82 -4.92
C ALA A 82 8.50 -3.58 -4.54
N THR A 83 9.06 -3.63 -3.33
CA THR A 83 9.99 -2.64 -2.81
C THR A 83 11.36 -3.28 -2.65
N ILE A 84 12.41 -2.69 -3.24
CA ILE A 84 13.78 -3.24 -3.23
C ILE A 84 14.74 -2.26 -2.55
N LEU A 85 15.43 -2.72 -1.51
CA LEU A 85 16.41 -1.96 -0.73
C LEU A 85 17.78 -2.61 -0.82
N VAL A 86 18.82 -1.78 -0.96
CA VAL A 86 20.22 -2.20 -0.84
C VAL A 86 20.94 -1.22 0.06
N HIS A 87 21.65 -1.76 1.05
CA HIS A 87 22.45 -0.99 1.99
C HIS A 87 23.36 -0.02 1.25
N PRO A 88 23.43 1.27 1.63
CA PRO A 88 24.17 2.29 0.87
C PRO A 88 25.59 1.91 0.48
N GLU A 89 26.35 1.30 1.39
CA GLU A 89 27.74 0.91 1.14
C GLU A 89 27.90 -0.28 0.19
N PHE A 90 26.83 -1.05 -0.02
CA PHE A 90 26.81 -2.24 -0.88
C PHE A 90 26.13 -1.98 -2.23
N ARG A 91 25.68 -0.75 -2.49
CA ARG A 91 25.10 -0.35 -3.78
C ARG A 91 26.12 -0.46 -4.91
N ARG A 92 25.61 -0.55 -6.14
CA ARG A 92 26.40 -0.67 -7.38
C ARG A 92 27.30 -1.92 -7.47
N ARG A 93 27.06 -2.93 -6.63
CA ARG A 93 27.74 -4.25 -6.66
C ARG A 93 26.92 -5.36 -7.33
N GLY A 94 25.81 -5.02 -7.99
CA GLY A 94 24.93 -5.97 -8.66
C GLY A 94 23.86 -6.62 -7.77
N ILE A 95 23.88 -6.40 -6.46
CA ILE A 95 22.93 -6.98 -5.49
C ILE A 95 21.47 -6.68 -5.87
N GLY A 96 21.12 -5.41 -6.09
CA GLY A 96 19.75 -5.02 -6.47
C GLY A 96 19.28 -5.72 -7.76
N ARG A 97 20.16 -5.85 -8.75
CA ARG A 97 19.85 -6.56 -10.01
C ARG A 97 19.59 -8.05 -9.77
N SER A 98 20.39 -8.69 -8.92
CA SER A 98 20.20 -10.10 -8.56
C SER A 98 18.87 -10.33 -7.84
N MET A 99 18.52 -9.45 -6.89
CA MET A 99 17.23 -9.53 -6.19
C MET A 99 16.05 -9.25 -7.13
N ALA A 100 16.14 -8.24 -8.01
CA ALA A 100 15.10 -7.97 -9.01
C ALA A 100 14.84 -9.16 -9.93
N ARG A 101 15.91 -9.88 -10.36
CA ARG A 101 15.77 -11.13 -11.11
C ARG A 101 15.05 -12.22 -10.32
N ALA A 102 15.32 -12.33 -9.02
CA ALA A 102 14.62 -13.28 -8.15
C ALA A 102 13.14 -12.92 -8.00
N VAL A 103 12.83 -11.64 -7.77
CA VAL A 103 11.45 -11.11 -7.71
C VAL A 103 10.69 -11.41 -8.99
N VAL A 104 11.26 -11.10 -10.16
CA VAL A 104 10.62 -11.37 -11.46
C VAL A 104 10.38 -12.86 -11.69
N ARG A 105 11.38 -13.71 -11.42
CA ARG A 105 11.25 -15.16 -11.55
C ARG A 105 10.09 -15.69 -10.71
N GLU A 106 9.99 -15.18 -9.50
CA GLU A 106 8.98 -15.61 -8.56
C GLU A 106 7.58 -15.09 -8.94
N CYS A 107 7.48 -13.86 -9.43
CA CYS A 107 6.23 -13.34 -10.01
C CYS A 107 5.77 -14.21 -11.21
N GLN A 108 6.69 -14.60 -12.10
CA GLN A 108 6.38 -15.50 -13.22
C GLN A 108 5.90 -16.88 -12.74
N ASN A 109 6.52 -17.45 -11.70
CA ASN A 109 6.10 -18.74 -11.12
C ASN A 109 4.65 -18.70 -10.60
N ARG A 110 4.20 -17.54 -10.13
CA ARG A 110 2.83 -17.31 -9.64
C ARG A 110 1.84 -16.94 -10.75
N GLY A 111 2.30 -16.74 -11.97
CA GLY A 111 1.47 -16.24 -13.06
C GLY A 111 1.07 -14.77 -12.91
N VAL A 112 1.85 -13.98 -12.16
CA VAL A 112 1.68 -12.52 -12.05
C VAL A 112 1.94 -11.91 -13.42
N ARG A 113 1.10 -10.95 -13.81
CA ARG A 113 1.15 -10.27 -15.12
C ARG A 113 1.69 -8.85 -15.01
N ARG A 114 1.51 -8.22 -13.85
CA ARG A 114 1.89 -6.84 -13.58
C ARG A 114 2.77 -6.80 -12.33
N LEU A 115 4.00 -6.34 -12.47
CA LEU A 115 4.89 -6.07 -11.35
C LEU A 115 5.08 -4.56 -11.25
N LEU A 116 4.58 -3.96 -10.17
CA LEU A 116 4.79 -2.56 -9.85
C LEU A 116 6.01 -2.44 -8.93
N ILE A 117 7.03 -1.69 -9.38
CA ILE A 117 8.16 -1.31 -8.53
C ILE A 117 7.77 -0.02 -7.82
N VAL A 118 7.77 -0.05 -6.49
CA VAL A 118 7.37 1.07 -5.66
C VAL A 118 8.57 1.99 -5.43
N VAL A 119 8.52 3.22 -5.95
CA VAL A 119 9.65 4.16 -5.96
C VAL A 119 9.27 5.46 -5.25
N PRO A 120 9.91 5.82 -4.12
CA PRO A 120 9.81 7.17 -3.55
C PRO A 120 10.22 8.23 -4.58
N GLN A 121 9.45 9.30 -4.76
CA GLN A 121 9.76 10.33 -5.76
C GLN A 121 11.11 11.02 -5.50
N GLU A 122 11.54 11.08 -4.25
CA GLU A 122 12.84 11.61 -3.83
C GLU A 122 14.02 10.69 -4.25
N SER A 123 13.74 9.41 -4.55
CA SER A 123 14.76 8.41 -4.84
C SER A 123 15.24 8.45 -6.28
N ARG A 124 16.26 9.29 -6.54
CA ARG A 124 16.92 9.33 -7.87
C ARG A 124 17.55 7.99 -8.25
N GLU A 125 18.13 7.28 -7.28
CA GLU A 125 18.72 5.95 -7.52
C GLU A 125 17.63 4.90 -7.79
N GLY A 126 16.51 4.96 -7.07
CA GLY A 126 15.35 4.10 -7.30
C GLY A 126 14.73 4.31 -8.68
N ALA A 127 14.53 5.56 -9.08
CA ALA A 127 14.03 5.90 -10.43
C ALA A 127 14.98 5.40 -11.53
N GLY A 128 16.30 5.59 -11.35
CA GLY A 128 17.30 5.07 -12.29
C GLY A 128 17.34 3.54 -12.33
N PHE A 129 17.08 2.88 -11.19
CA PHE A 129 17.00 1.42 -11.11
C PHE A 129 15.74 0.88 -11.79
N ALA A 130 14.57 1.49 -11.56
CA ALA A 130 13.32 1.12 -12.24
C ALA A 130 13.45 1.30 -13.76
N HIS A 131 14.02 2.41 -14.21
CA HIS A 131 14.30 2.62 -15.63
C HIS A 131 15.22 1.53 -16.23
N MET A 132 16.26 1.12 -15.50
CA MET A 132 17.13 -0.01 -15.91
C MET A 132 16.38 -1.34 -15.97
N MET A 133 15.32 -1.51 -15.16
CA MET A 133 14.42 -2.66 -15.24
C MET A 133 13.49 -2.63 -16.46
N GLY A 134 13.50 -1.57 -17.26
CA GLY A 134 12.61 -1.41 -18.40
C GLY A 134 11.17 -1.12 -18.01
N THR A 135 10.95 -0.56 -16.82
CA THR A 135 9.60 -0.17 -16.37
C THR A 135 9.07 1.01 -17.17
N ARG A 136 7.75 1.16 -17.14
CA ARG A 136 7.06 2.38 -17.53
C ARG A 136 6.26 2.92 -16.36
N HIS A 137 6.11 4.23 -16.30
CA HIS A 137 5.26 4.86 -15.30
C HIS A 137 3.81 4.32 -15.37
N SER A 138 3.23 3.99 -14.22
CA SER A 138 1.84 3.55 -14.07
C SER A 138 0.97 4.66 -13.51
N HIS A 139 1.25 5.07 -12.28
CA HIS A 139 0.59 6.15 -11.57
C HIS A 139 1.48 6.63 -10.41
N SER A 140 1.12 7.75 -9.80
CA SER A 140 1.74 8.23 -8.57
C SER A 140 0.69 8.44 -7.49
N GLU A 141 1.08 8.26 -6.24
CA GLU A 141 0.25 8.51 -5.07
C GLU A 141 0.91 9.49 -4.10
N TYR A 142 0.08 10.29 -3.45
CA TYR A 142 0.46 11.03 -2.26
C TYR A 142 0.07 10.24 -1.01
N THR A 143 1.00 10.09 -0.08
CA THR A 143 0.67 9.77 1.31
C THR A 143 0.35 11.07 2.03
N MET A 144 -0.79 11.12 2.70
CA MET A 144 -1.27 12.29 3.44
C MET A 144 -1.62 11.92 4.89
N ASP A 145 -1.15 12.72 5.84
CA ASP A 145 -1.38 12.53 7.26
C ASP A 145 -2.30 13.62 7.84
N LEU A 146 -3.10 13.24 8.82
CA LEU A 146 -3.92 14.11 9.65
C LEU A 146 -3.61 13.89 11.12
N ASP A 147 -3.13 14.94 11.80
CA ASP A 147 -3.08 14.99 13.27
C ASP A 147 -4.50 15.25 13.80
N VAL A 148 -5.17 14.19 14.21
CA VAL A 148 -6.55 14.20 14.70
C VAL A 148 -6.68 15.02 15.98
N SER A 149 -5.61 15.16 16.77
CA SER A 149 -5.64 15.98 18.01
C SER A 149 -5.76 17.48 17.74
N ARG A 150 -5.41 17.92 16.52
CA ARG A 150 -5.49 19.33 16.10
C ARG A 150 -6.83 19.68 15.45
N ILE A 151 -7.69 18.69 15.22
CA ILE A 151 -8.99 18.90 14.59
C ILE A 151 -10.03 19.26 15.64
N PRO A 152 -10.63 20.46 15.58
CA PRO A 152 -11.65 20.85 16.54
C PRO A 152 -12.87 19.92 16.43
N PRO A 153 -13.62 19.71 17.52
CA PRO A 153 -14.84 18.93 17.48
C PRO A 153 -15.79 19.46 16.39
N PHE A 154 -16.13 18.59 15.45
CA PHE A 154 -17.06 18.94 14.38
C PHE A 154 -18.50 18.96 14.93
N GLU A 155 -19.24 20.06 14.79
CA GLU A 155 -20.66 20.10 15.15
C GLU A 155 -21.49 19.25 14.17
N PRO A 156 -22.51 18.50 14.65
CA PRO A 156 -23.40 17.76 13.76
C PRO A 156 -24.16 18.73 12.84
N ILE A 157 -24.17 18.46 11.53
CA ILE A 157 -24.98 19.21 10.57
C ILE A 157 -26.38 18.57 10.51
N HIS A 158 -27.40 19.34 10.13
CA HIS A 158 -28.69 18.79 9.69
C HIS A 158 -28.49 17.85 8.47
N ASP A 159 -29.27 16.77 8.38
CA ASP A 159 -29.11 15.67 7.40
C ASP A 159 -27.77 14.94 7.49
N ALA A 160 -27.33 14.68 8.74
CA ALA A 160 -26.07 14.03 9.04
C ALA A 160 -25.95 12.66 8.39
N VAL A 161 -24.81 12.42 7.77
CA VAL A 161 -24.42 11.08 7.33
C VAL A 161 -24.10 10.24 8.57
N GLU A 162 -24.79 9.10 8.68
CA GLU A 162 -24.55 8.12 9.73
C GLU A 162 -23.64 7.02 9.20
N LEU A 163 -22.62 6.65 9.99
CA LEU A 163 -21.77 5.49 9.72
C LEU A 163 -22.18 4.34 10.63
N ARG A 164 -22.43 3.17 10.05
CA ARG A 164 -22.54 1.92 10.79
C ARG A 164 -21.58 0.86 10.24
N PRO A 165 -21.05 -0.04 11.09
CA PRO A 165 -20.33 -1.20 10.59
C PRO A 165 -21.17 -1.97 9.58
N ALA A 166 -20.54 -2.39 8.48
CA ALA A 166 -21.16 -3.18 7.43
C ALA A 166 -21.05 -4.67 7.74
N GLY A 167 -22.11 -5.42 7.43
CA GLY A 167 -22.17 -6.89 7.50
C GLY A 167 -22.05 -7.53 6.11
N ALA A 168 -21.99 -8.87 6.07
CA ALA A 168 -21.90 -9.61 4.81
C ALA A 168 -23.11 -9.35 3.89
N GLU A 169 -24.26 -9.05 4.47
CA GLU A 169 -25.50 -8.66 3.79
C GLU A 169 -25.40 -7.32 3.05
N ASP A 170 -24.47 -6.44 3.44
CA ASP A 170 -24.27 -5.13 2.81
C ASP A 170 -23.38 -5.22 1.56
N VAL A 171 -22.69 -6.34 1.34
CA VAL A 171 -21.74 -6.49 0.23
C VAL A 171 -22.34 -6.12 -1.13
N PRO A 172 -23.55 -6.57 -1.53
CA PRO A 172 -24.08 -6.25 -2.85
C PRO A 172 -24.33 -4.74 -3.06
N ILE A 173 -24.80 -4.04 -2.02
CA ILE A 173 -25.03 -2.59 -2.13
C ILE A 173 -23.72 -1.82 -2.10
N MET A 174 -22.76 -2.24 -1.26
CA MET A 174 -21.41 -1.64 -1.24
C MET A 174 -20.71 -1.81 -2.59
N ALA A 175 -20.74 -3.02 -3.17
CA ALA A 175 -20.15 -3.29 -4.48
C ALA A 175 -20.75 -2.38 -5.56
N THR A 176 -22.08 -2.18 -5.53
CA THR A 176 -22.75 -1.25 -6.45
C THR A 176 -22.28 0.19 -6.27
N ILE A 177 -22.13 0.65 -5.02
CA ILE A 177 -21.65 2.02 -4.72
C ILE A 177 -20.23 2.22 -5.24
N VAL A 178 -19.33 1.29 -4.92
CA VAL A 178 -17.91 1.36 -5.27
C VAL A 178 -17.72 1.30 -6.78
N ALA A 179 -18.31 0.29 -7.42
CA ALA A 179 -18.29 0.13 -8.88
C ALA A 179 -18.80 1.38 -9.61
N SER A 180 -19.86 2.01 -9.10
CA SER A 180 -20.39 3.25 -9.67
C SER A 180 -19.44 4.44 -9.48
N ALA A 181 -18.73 4.51 -8.35
CA ALA A 181 -17.80 5.59 -8.03
C ALA A 181 -16.50 5.52 -8.86
N PHE A 182 -16.00 4.32 -9.14
CA PHE A 182 -14.75 4.09 -9.88
C PHE A 182 -14.95 3.64 -11.34
N ALA A 183 -16.20 3.51 -11.79
CA ALA A 183 -16.56 3.01 -13.12
C ALA A 183 -16.05 1.59 -13.42
N GLU A 184 -16.10 0.73 -12.40
CA GLU A 184 -15.64 -0.67 -12.46
C GLU A 184 -16.80 -1.68 -12.57
N PRO A 185 -16.55 -2.95 -12.97
CA PRO A 185 -17.56 -3.99 -12.95
C PRO A 185 -17.97 -4.38 -11.52
N VAL A 186 -19.28 -4.33 -11.23
CA VAL A 186 -19.85 -4.67 -9.90
C VAL A 186 -19.40 -6.05 -9.39
N GLY A 187 -19.29 -7.04 -10.27
CA GLY A 187 -18.92 -8.41 -9.88
C GLY A 187 -17.45 -8.55 -9.45
N GLU A 188 -16.56 -7.67 -9.89
CA GLU A 188 -15.16 -7.63 -9.45
C GLU A 188 -15.07 -6.99 -8.06
N GLU A 189 -15.80 -5.88 -7.87
CA GLU A 189 -15.90 -5.19 -6.58
C GLU A 189 -16.55 -6.02 -5.49
N GLU A 190 -17.58 -6.80 -5.83
CA GLU A 190 -18.20 -7.73 -4.90
C GLU A 190 -17.19 -8.76 -4.38
N GLN A 191 -16.37 -9.34 -5.28
CA GLN A 191 -15.33 -10.30 -4.88
C GLN A 191 -14.24 -9.64 -4.03
N ALA A 192 -13.83 -8.42 -4.38
CA ALA A 192 -12.87 -7.64 -3.61
C ALA A 192 -13.40 -7.35 -2.20
N LEU A 193 -14.64 -6.87 -2.07
CA LEU A 193 -15.28 -6.59 -0.78
C LEU A 193 -15.45 -7.85 0.09
N VAL A 194 -15.84 -8.98 -0.50
CA VAL A 194 -15.90 -10.27 0.23
C VAL A 194 -14.53 -10.65 0.82
N ARG A 195 -13.43 -10.42 0.08
CA ARG A 195 -12.07 -10.67 0.59
C ARG A 195 -11.71 -9.68 1.70
N LEU A 196 -12.02 -8.40 1.49
CA LEU A 196 -11.74 -7.34 2.47
C LEU A 196 -12.47 -7.55 3.80
N MET A 197 -13.75 -7.93 3.75
CA MET A 197 -14.56 -8.17 4.95
C MET A 197 -14.17 -9.42 5.75
N LYS A 198 -13.40 -10.34 5.16
CA LYS A 198 -12.81 -11.47 5.89
C LYS A 198 -11.60 -11.06 6.73
N ASN A 199 -11.04 -9.87 6.49
CA ASN A 199 -9.89 -9.38 7.25
C ASN A 199 -10.36 -8.77 8.58
N SER A 200 -10.03 -9.44 9.69
CA SER A 200 -10.46 -9.04 11.04
C SER A 200 -9.80 -7.77 11.58
N THR A 201 -8.75 -7.25 10.93
CA THR A 201 -8.08 -6.01 11.35
C THR A 201 -8.67 -4.75 10.73
N ARG A 202 -9.68 -4.90 9.86
CA ARG A 202 -10.33 -3.80 9.15
C ARG A 202 -11.80 -3.69 9.54
N ILE A 203 -12.30 -2.47 9.58
CA ILE A 203 -13.72 -2.19 9.77
C ILE A 203 -14.21 -1.45 8.53
N THR A 204 -15.21 -2.03 7.87
CA THR A 204 -15.91 -1.39 6.76
C THR A 204 -17.18 -0.76 7.29
N TYR A 205 -17.42 0.51 6.98
CA TYR A 205 -18.61 1.24 7.36
C TYR A 205 -19.46 1.54 6.13
N LEU A 206 -20.76 1.28 6.24
CA LEU A 206 -21.74 1.79 5.30
C LEU A 206 -22.23 3.15 5.79
N ALA A 207 -22.16 4.14 4.90
CA ALA A 207 -22.68 5.47 5.14
C ALA A 207 -24.13 5.56 4.66
N THR A 208 -25.02 6.05 5.52
CA THR A 208 -26.42 6.30 5.19
C THR A 208 -26.82 7.75 5.45
N GLN A 209 -27.65 8.30 4.57
CA GLN A 209 -28.33 9.58 4.76
C GLN A 209 -29.83 9.33 4.57
N ASP A 210 -30.66 9.69 5.57
CA ASP A 210 -32.10 9.41 5.59
C ASP A 210 -32.46 7.92 5.32
N GLY A 211 -31.66 7.02 5.89
CA GLY A 211 -31.80 5.57 5.69
C GLY A 211 -31.38 5.06 4.31
N ARG A 212 -30.88 5.92 3.41
CA ARG A 212 -30.39 5.53 2.09
C ARG A 212 -28.88 5.34 2.08
N PRO A 213 -28.36 4.22 1.57
CA PRO A 213 -26.92 4.02 1.37
C PRO A 213 -26.33 5.07 0.40
N VAL A 214 -25.32 5.80 0.85
CA VAL A 214 -24.69 6.90 0.07
C VAL A 214 -23.19 6.73 -0.12
N GLY A 215 -22.53 5.89 0.67
CA GLY A 215 -21.09 5.72 0.59
C GLY A 215 -20.57 4.54 1.39
N VAL A 216 -19.29 4.23 1.18
CA VAL A 216 -18.53 3.19 1.89
C VAL A 216 -17.22 3.81 2.35
N ILE A 217 -16.83 3.56 3.59
CA ILE A 217 -15.49 3.92 4.09
C ILE A 217 -14.93 2.76 4.91
N GLN A 218 -13.71 2.35 4.59
CA GLN A 218 -12.99 1.31 5.32
C GLN A 218 -11.83 1.94 6.07
N SER A 219 -11.73 1.63 7.36
CA SER A 219 -10.57 1.95 8.17
C SER A 219 -9.86 0.69 8.64
N ALA A 220 -8.54 0.80 8.77
CA ALA A 220 -7.68 -0.16 9.46
C ALA A 220 -6.92 0.57 10.57
N VAL A 221 -6.58 -0.11 11.65
CA VAL A 221 -5.70 0.46 12.69
C VAL A 221 -4.46 -0.42 12.80
N SER A 222 -3.30 0.20 12.68
CA SER A 222 -1.99 -0.46 12.80
C SER A 222 -1.01 0.51 13.44
N ASP A 223 -0.19 0.02 14.37
CA ASP A 223 0.85 0.80 15.06
C ASP A 223 0.38 2.15 15.63
N GLY A 224 -0.85 2.18 16.18
CA GLY A 224 -1.44 3.38 16.78
C GLY A 224 -1.91 4.44 15.76
N ARG A 225 -1.85 4.15 14.46
CA ARG A 225 -2.34 4.97 13.36
C ARG A 225 -3.56 4.34 12.72
N ALA A 226 -4.49 5.16 12.25
CA ALA A 226 -5.59 4.72 11.43
C ALA A 226 -5.28 4.95 9.95
N PHE A 227 -5.67 4.01 9.10
CA PHE A 227 -5.51 4.09 7.65
C PHE A 227 -6.89 4.05 7.00
N ILE A 228 -7.17 4.98 6.09
CA ILE A 228 -8.37 4.89 5.24
C ILE A 228 -7.94 4.25 3.92
N VAL A 229 -8.44 3.04 3.67
CA VAL A 229 -7.96 2.18 2.58
C VAL A 229 -8.99 1.96 1.48
N HIS A 230 -10.25 2.32 1.73
CA HIS A 230 -11.30 2.27 0.73
C HIS A 230 -12.31 3.38 1.04
N PHE A 231 -12.59 4.24 0.08
CA PHE A 231 -13.50 5.36 0.29
C PHE A 231 -14.26 5.73 -0.99
N ALA A 232 -15.58 5.52 -0.97
CA ALA A 232 -16.45 5.80 -2.10
C ALA A 232 -17.73 6.53 -1.66
N VAL A 233 -18.19 7.46 -2.49
CA VAL A 233 -19.50 8.11 -2.38
C VAL A 233 -20.20 7.95 -3.71
N ARG A 234 -21.50 7.60 -3.70
CA ARG A 234 -22.31 7.42 -4.91
C ARG A 234 -22.19 8.67 -5.80
N PRO A 235 -21.92 8.54 -7.11
CA PRO A 235 -21.70 9.68 -8.00
C PRO A 235 -22.76 10.78 -7.91
N GLU A 236 -24.04 10.43 -7.86
CA GLU A 236 -25.17 11.39 -7.77
C GLU A 236 -25.27 12.13 -6.42
N MET A 237 -24.54 11.67 -5.41
CA MET A 237 -24.46 12.23 -4.07
C MET A 237 -23.16 13.02 -3.83
N GLN A 238 -22.21 12.97 -4.77
CA GLN A 238 -20.95 13.72 -4.67
C GLN A 238 -21.18 15.25 -4.73
N GLY A 239 -20.20 16.02 -4.28
CA GLY A 239 -20.28 17.49 -4.23
C GLY A 239 -21.19 18.07 -3.13
N ARG A 240 -21.85 17.22 -2.32
CA ARG A 240 -22.77 17.63 -1.25
C ARG A 240 -22.16 17.59 0.16
N GLY A 241 -20.84 17.42 0.26
CA GLY A 241 -20.12 17.33 1.53
C GLY A 241 -20.23 15.98 2.25
N ILE A 242 -20.86 14.97 1.66
CA ILE A 242 -21.04 13.63 2.26
C ILE A 242 -19.69 12.98 2.59
N GLY A 243 -18.71 13.02 1.67
CA GLY A 243 -17.38 12.47 1.94
C GLY A 243 -16.70 13.12 3.14
N ARG A 244 -16.84 14.44 3.29
CA ARG A 244 -16.32 15.16 4.46
C ARG A 244 -17.01 14.70 5.75
N GLN A 245 -18.32 14.51 5.73
CA GLN A 245 -19.05 14.02 6.90
C GLN A 245 -18.61 12.61 7.30
N MET A 246 -18.46 11.70 6.33
CA MET A 246 -17.94 10.35 6.56
C MET A 246 -16.54 10.38 7.21
N LEU A 247 -15.62 11.17 6.65
CA LEU A 247 -14.26 11.28 7.18
C LEU A 247 -14.23 11.88 8.58
N MET A 248 -15.01 12.94 8.84
CA MET A 248 -15.11 13.55 10.16
C MET A 248 -15.75 12.63 11.20
N ALA A 249 -16.64 11.72 10.80
CA ALA A 249 -17.17 10.69 11.69
C ALA A 249 -16.08 9.69 12.13
N ILE A 250 -15.18 9.29 11.22
CA ILE A 250 -14.01 8.47 11.58
C ILE A 250 -13.05 9.23 12.50
N VAL A 251 -12.75 10.50 12.18
CA VAL A 251 -11.92 11.37 13.04
C VAL A 251 -12.48 11.43 14.46
N ARG A 252 -13.78 11.67 14.63
CA ARG A 252 -14.43 11.70 15.94
C ARG A 252 -14.34 10.35 16.66
N GLY A 253 -14.53 9.25 15.93
CA GLY A 253 -14.37 7.90 16.46
C GLY A 253 -12.98 7.68 17.04
N LEU A 254 -11.94 8.10 16.31
CA LEU A 254 -10.54 8.00 16.74
C LEU A 254 -10.21 8.92 17.92
N GLN A 255 -10.71 10.16 17.94
CA GLN A 255 -10.56 11.05 19.10
C GLN A 255 -11.11 10.40 20.37
N ASN A 256 -12.29 9.77 20.27
CA ASN A 256 -12.93 9.09 21.40
C ASN A 256 -12.18 7.84 21.86
N SER A 257 -11.44 7.17 20.97
CA SER A 257 -10.63 6.00 21.29
C SER A 257 -9.16 6.33 21.63
N GLY A 258 -8.78 7.62 21.66
CA GLY A 258 -7.42 8.07 21.94
C GLY A 258 -6.43 7.94 20.77
N GLY A 259 -6.91 7.68 19.55
CA GLY A 259 -6.11 7.69 18.34
C GLY A 259 -5.72 9.12 17.93
N THR A 260 -4.52 9.28 17.39
CA THR A 260 -3.94 10.61 17.13
C THR A 260 -3.67 10.91 15.66
N TRP A 261 -3.55 9.89 14.81
CA TRP A 261 -3.18 10.05 13.41
C TRP A 261 -4.07 9.25 12.47
N ILE A 262 -4.43 9.86 11.34
CA ILE A 262 -4.98 9.16 10.17
C ILE A 262 -4.01 9.35 9.01
N THR A 263 -3.70 8.26 8.31
CA THR A 263 -2.94 8.25 7.05
C THR A 263 -3.86 7.82 5.90
N ILE A 264 -3.73 8.47 4.75
CA ILE A 264 -4.45 8.14 3.51
C ILE A 264 -3.46 8.17 2.35
N GLU A 265 -3.61 7.21 1.44
CA GLU A 265 -2.94 7.22 0.14
C GLU A 265 -3.96 7.58 -0.94
N VAL A 266 -3.53 8.39 -1.90
CA VAL A 266 -4.40 8.91 -2.94
C VAL A 266 -3.62 9.19 -4.21
N GLU A 267 -4.14 8.72 -5.33
CA GLU A 267 -3.58 9.06 -6.64
C GLU A 267 -3.46 10.57 -6.84
N THR A 268 -2.29 11.00 -7.32
CA THR A 268 -1.96 12.43 -7.52
C THR A 268 -2.90 13.12 -8.53
N GLU A 269 -3.52 12.35 -9.43
CA GLU A 269 -4.48 12.84 -10.43
C GLU A 269 -5.90 12.99 -9.87
N ASN A 270 -6.20 12.42 -8.70
CA ASN A 270 -7.53 12.47 -8.08
C ASN A 270 -7.77 13.81 -7.34
N GLN A 271 -7.93 14.87 -8.12
CA GLN A 271 -8.10 16.25 -7.61
C GLN A 271 -9.30 16.43 -6.68
N ASN A 272 -10.36 15.62 -6.85
CA ASN A 272 -11.52 15.65 -5.98
C ASN A 272 -11.19 15.14 -4.58
N ALA A 273 -10.55 13.97 -4.48
CA ALA A 273 -10.11 13.40 -3.22
C ALA A 273 -9.05 14.29 -2.53
N LEU A 274 -8.06 14.78 -3.28
CA LEU A 274 -7.04 15.71 -2.76
C LEU A 274 -7.67 16.97 -2.15
N SER A 275 -8.59 17.61 -2.88
CA SER A 275 -9.30 18.79 -2.39
C SER A 275 -10.10 18.50 -1.13
N LEU A 276 -10.72 17.32 -1.03
CA LEU A 276 -11.44 16.88 0.16
C LEU A 276 -10.48 16.71 1.35
N TYR A 277 -9.39 15.97 1.19
CA TYR A 277 -8.44 15.68 2.26
C TYR A 277 -7.77 16.96 2.78
N GLN A 278 -7.31 17.83 1.89
CA GLN A 278 -6.72 19.13 2.27
C GLN A 278 -7.71 19.99 3.07
N ARG A 279 -8.98 20.04 2.66
CA ARG A 279 -10.03 20.77 3.42
C ARG A 279 -10.36 20.14 4.77
N CYS A 280 -10.08 18.85 4.94
CA CYS A 280 -10.18 18.15 6.21
C CYS A 280 -8.93 18.30 7.09
N GLY A 281 -7.89 18.98 6.59
CA GLY A 281 -6.66 19.27 7.33
C GLY A 281 -5.52 18.27 7.09
N PHE A 282 -5.67 17.34 6.14
CA PHE A 282 -4.59 16.44 5.76
C PHE A 282 -3.47 17.21 5.07
N VAL A 283 -2.23 16.81 5.35
CA VAL A 283 -1.02 17.34 4.71
C VAL A 283 -0.30 16.21 3.98
N THR A 284 0.19 16.50 2.77
CA THR A 284 1.05 15.57 2.03
C THR A 284 2.36 15.40 2.77
N VAL A 285 2.75 14.16 3.06
CA VAL A 285 4.01 13.82 3.75
C VAL A 285 5.00 13.14 2.82
N ASN A 286 4.52 12.44 1.79
CA ASN A 286 5.36 11.70 0.84
C ASN A 286 4.66 11.58 -0.52
N ALA A 287 5.43 11.27 -1.55
CA ALA A 287 4.93 10.91 -2.87
C ALA A 287 5.67 9.67 -3.39
N THR A 288 4.95 8.78 -4.07
CA THR A 288 5.53 7.57 -4.67
C THR A 288 5.05 7.38 -6.08
N ASP A 289 5.97 6.93 -6.92
CA ASP A 289 5.72 6.45 -8.26
C ASP A 289 5.63 4.93 -8.26
N TYR A 290 4.63 4.42 -8.95
CA TYR A 290 4.46 3.00 -9.22
C TYR A 290 4.91 2.73 -10.66
N GLU A 291 6.03 2.03 -10.78
CA GLU A 291 6.71 1.77 -12.04
C GLU A 291 6.40 0.35 -12.53
N LEU A 292 5.64 0.23 -13.61
CA LEU A 292 5.10 -1.04 -14.10
C LEU A 292 6.08 -1.76 -15.03
N LEU A 293 6.33 -3.03 -14.71
CA LEU A 293 6.89 -4.05 -15.59
C LEU A 293 5.81 -5.07 -15.96
N GLU A 294 5.50 -5.19 -17.24
CA GLU A 294 4.59 -6.23 -17.74
C GLU A 294 5.34 -7.56 -17.89
N LEU A 295 4.81 -8.61 -17.28
CA LEU A 295 5.40 -9.94 -17.31
C LEU A 295 4.71 -10.81 -18.38
N PRO A 296 5.49 -11.52 -19.23
CA PRO A 296 4.92 -12.35 -20.29
C PRO A 296 4.15 -13.54 -19.72
N ARG A 297 3.10 -13.95 -20.45
CA ARG A 297 2.27 -15.13 -20.09
C ARG A 297 3.05 -16.45 -20.10
N ILE A 298 4.12 -16.51 -20.89
CA ILE A 298 5.05 -17.65 -20.92
C ILE A 298 6.29 -17.20 -20.14
N PRO A 299 6.72 -17.93 -19.10
CA PRO A 299 7.93 -17.59 -18.36
C PRO A 299 9.12 -17.45 -19.32
N THR A 300 9.68 -16.26 -19.40
CA THR A 300 10.95 -16.00 -20.10
C THR A 300 12.06 -15.91 -19.07
N ALA A 301 13.26 -16.38 -19.43
CA ALA A 301 14.44 -16.27 -18.59
C ALA A 301 14.60 -14.81 -18.08
N PRO A 302 14.56 -14.54 -16.76
CA PRO A 302 14.64 -13.19 -16.20
C PRO A 302 15.86 -12.40 -16.67
N GLU A 303 16.91 -13.11 -17.06
CA GLU A 303 18.14 -12.54 -17.60
C GLU A 303 17.89 -11.67 -18.84
N LEU A 304 16.90 -12.02 -19.67
CA LEU A 304 16.55 -11.29 -20.90
C LEU A 304 15.80 -9.97 -20.66
N LEU A 305 15.28 -9.72 -19.45
CA LEU A 305 14.54 -8.49 -19.12
C LEU A 305 15.45 -7.33 -18.71
N PHE A 306 16.73 -7.60 -18.40
CA PHE A 306 17.65 -6.64 -17.78
C PHE A 306 18.97 -6.43 -18.54
N ASP A 307 19.06 -6.92 -19.78
CA ASP A 307 20.29 -6.94 -20.60
C ASP A 307 20.33 -5.80 -21.65
N HIS A 308 19.69 -4.65 -21.37
CA HIS A 308 19.74 -3.43 -22.19
C HIS A 308 20.62 -2.34 -21.58
#